data_AF-A0A7N2KQY3-F1
#
_entry.id   AF-A0A7N2KQY3-F1
#
_cell.length_a   1.000
_cell.length_b   1.000
_cell.length_c   1.000
_cell.angle_alpha   90.00
_cell.angle_beta   90.00
_cell.angle_gamma   90.00
#
_symmetry.space_group_name_H-M   'P 1'
#
loop_
_entity.id
_entity.type
_entity.pdbx_description
1 polymer ?
#
loop_
_entity_poly.entity_id
_entity_poly.type
_entity_poly.pdbx_seq_one_letter_code
_entity_poly.pdbx_strand_id
1 'polypeptide(L)'
;MPWALNIAREQGLDGALFFTQSGAVNAIYYHGYKGTLKLPLEEPTVSLPSMPLLGANDLPSFMADTGTYRALFSKILNQLSNIDEANWIFCNTVYELENEVG
;
A
#
# COMPACT_ATOMS: atom_id res chain seq x y z
N MET A 1 -10.40 -1.18 5.48
CA MET A 1 -11.58 -0.33 5.77
C MET A 1 -11.20 0.58 6.92
N PRO A 2 -10.66 1.78 6.65
CA PRO A 2 -10.03 2.61 7.69
C PRO A 2 -11.02 3.02 8.77
N TRP A 3 -12.29 3.24 8.41
CA TRP A 3 -13.36 3.59 9.35
C TRP A 3 -13.54 2.56 10.49
N ALA A 4 -13.29 1.28 10.24
CA ALA A 4 -13.50 0.23 11.24
C ALA A 4 -12.51 0.36 12.41
N LEU A 5 -11.27 0.74 12.11
CA LEU A 5 -10.26 1.03 13.12
C LEU A 5 -10.65 2.25 13.96
N ASN A 6 -11.22 3.28 13.32
CA ASN A 6 -11.69 4.47 14.03
C ASN A 6 -12.84 4.12 14.99
N ILE A 7 -13.82 3.33 14.55
CA ILE A 7 -14.94 2.88 15.40
C ILE A 7 -14.42 2.04 16.57
N ALA A 8 -13.52 1.07 16.34
CA ALA A 8 -12.95 0.26 17.42
C ALA A 8 -12.32 1.15 18.50
N ARG A 9 -11.50 2.13 18.08
CA ARG A 9 -10.88 3.10 18.98
C ARG A 9 -11.87 3.95 19.76
N GLU A 10 -12.91 4.48 19.09
CA GLU A 10 -13.96 5.27 19.76
C GLU A 10 -14.69 4.47 20.84
N GLN A 11 -14.75 3.14 20.69
CA GLN A 11 -15.31 2.22 21.68
C GLN A 11 -14.27 1.72 22.72
N GLY A 12 -13.03 2.22 22.67
CA GLY A 12 -11.94 1.76 23.55
C GLY A 12 -11.48 0.34 23.28
N LEU A 13 -11.72 -0.18 22.08
CA LEU A 13 -11.31 -1.51 21.63
C LEU A 13 -10.02 -1.44 20.82
N ASP A 14 -9.20 -2.49 20.98
CA ASP A 14 -8.06 -2.72 20.11
C ASP A 14 -8.51 -3.08 18.70
N GLY A 15 -7.79 -2.57 17.71
CA GLY A 15 -8.01 -2.83 16.30
C GLY A 15 -6.69 -2.91 15.54
N ALA A 16 -6.73 -3.60 14.40
CA ALA A 16 -5.56 -3.78 13.54
C ALA A 16 -5.96 -3.61 12.08
N LEU A 17 -5.01 -3.17 11.27
CA LEU A 17 -5.13 -3.24 9.82
C LEU A 17 -4.78 -4.65 9.36
N PHE A 18 -5.46 -5.13 8.32
CA PHE A 18 -5.15 -6.41 7.69
C PHE A 18 -5.09 -6.25 6.18
N PHE A 19 -3.90 -6.46 5.63
CA PHE A 19 -3.66 -6.46 4.19
C PHE A 19 -3.71 -7.88 3.65
N THR A 20 -4.61 -8.10 2.70
CA THR A 20 -4.84 -9.41 2.08
C THR A 20 -3.96 -9.67 0.86
N GLN A 21 -3.29 -8.63 0.36
CA GLN A 21 -2.39 -8.67 -0.79
C GLN A 21 -0.93 -8.84 -0.32
N SER A 22 -0.04 -9.21 -1.24
CA SER A 22 1.41 -9.29 -0.97
C SER A 22 1.95 -7.99 -0.35
N GLY A 23 2.92 -8.12 0.56
CA GLY A 23 3.70 -7.02 1.11
C GLY A 23 4.34 -6.14 0.04
N ALA A 24 4.84 -6.71 -1.06
CA ALA A 24 5.37 -5.94 -2.20
C ALA A 24 4.33 -4.96 -2.77
N VAL A 25 3.09 -5.42 -2.97
CA VAL A 25 1.99 -4.60 -3.46
C VAL A 25 1.57 -3.55 -2.42
N ASN A 26 1.56 -3.91 -1.13
CA ASN A 26 1.26 -2.96 -0.05
C ASN A 26 2.34 -1.87 0.07
N ALA A 27 3.61 -2.19 -0.17
CA ALA A 27 4.70 -1.22 -0.20
C ALA A 27 4.50 -0.20 -1.34
N ILE A 28 4.13 -0.65 -2.53
CA ILE A 28 3.77 0.23 -3.65
C ILE A 28 2.62 1.18 -3.26
N TYR A 29 1.56 0.67 -2.63
CA TYR A 29 0.46 1.52 -2.16
C TYR A 29 0.91 2.52 -1.11
N TYR A 30 1.77 2.10 -0.16
CA TYR A 30 2.32 2.97 0.87
C TYR A 30 3.13 4.12 0.28
N HIS A 31 4.03 3.83 -0.66
CA HIS A 31 4.83 4.85 -1.32
C HIS A 31 3.99 5.79 -2.17
N GLY A 32 2.95 5.27 -2.84
CA GLY A 32 1.96 6.09 -3.55
C GLY A 32 1.17 7.00 -2.61
N TYR A 33 0.73 6.49 -1.46
CA TYR A 33 0.01 7.25 -0.43
C TYR A 33 0.87 8.36 0.18
N LYS A 34 2.13 8.07 0.51
CA LYS A 34 3.10 9.06 1.04
C LYS A 34 3.62 10.02 -0.03
N GLY A 35 3.27 9.84 -1.30
CA GLY A 35 3.75 10.66 -2.42
C GLY A 35 5.24 10.48 -2.75
N THR A 36 5.87 9.44 -2.22
CA THR A 36 7.28 9.11 -2.51
C THR A 36 7.44 8.29 -3.79
N LEU A 37 6.35 7.66 -4.25
CA LEU A 37 6.19 7.13 -5.59
C LEU A 37 5.29 8.07 -6.40
N LYS A 38 5.85 8.74 -7.41
CA LYS A 38 5.08 9.61 -8.31
C LYS A 38 4.40 8.78 -9.40
N LEU A 39 3.11 9.02 -9.60
CA LEU A 39 2.28 8.27 -10.56
C LEU A 39 1.51 9.23 -11.49
N PRO A 40 1.44 8.94 -12.81
CA PRO A 40 2.17 7.86 -13.50
C PRO A 40 3.68 8.06 -13.39
N LEU A 41 4.45 6.98 -13.57
CA LEU A 41 5.92 7.05 -13.44
C LEU A 41 6.48 8.11 -14.40
N GLU A 42 7.31 9.01 -13.88
CA GLU A 42 8.03 10.02 -14.69
C GLU A 42 9.21 9.39 -15.45
N GLU A 43 9.81 8.34 -14.87
CA GLU A 43 10.95 7.60 -15.41
C GLU A 43 10.55 6.18 -15.82
N PRO A 44 11.30 5.50 -16.72
CA PRO A 44 10.98 4.13 -17.16
C PRO A 44 10.90 3.11 -16.01
N THR A 45 11.61 3.38 -14.92
CA THR A 45 11.71 2.50 -13.75
C THR A 45 11.78 3.30 -12.45
N VAL A 46 11.33 2.72 -11.35
CA VAL A 46 11.44 3.25 -9.99
C VAL A 46 12.12 2.26 -9.05
N SER A 47 12.95 2.78 -8.15
CA SER A 47 13.55 2.02 -7.06
C SER A 47 12.78 2.34 -5.78
N LEU A 48 12.26 1.30 -5.12
CA LEU A 48 11.65 1.41 -3.79
C LEU A 48 12.53 0.68 -2.77
N PRO A 49 12.51 1.08 -1.48
CA PRO A 49 13.22 0.37 -0.43
C PRO A 49 12.87 -1.13 -0.41
N SER A 50 13.90 -1.98 -0.28
CA SER A 50 13.74 -3.44 -0.15
C SER A 50 13.00 -4.13 -1.31
N MET A 51 12.94 -3.50 -2.49
CA MET A 51 12.27 -4.02 -3.69
C MET A 51 13.21 -4.04 -4.90
N PRO A 52 13.00 -4.96 -5.85
CA PRO A 52 13.68 -4.88 -7.14
C PRO A 52 13.28 -3.61 -7.90
N LEU A 53 14.07 -3.25 -8.91
CA LEU A 53 13.72 -2.15 -9.81
C LEU A 53 12.40 -2.47 -10.53
N LEU A 54 11.43 -1.56 -10.45
CA LEU A 54 10.08 -1.77 -11.01
C LEU A 54 9.83 -0.86 -12.22
N GLY A 55 9.35 -1.41 -13.32
CA GLY A 55 8.79 -0.65 -14.43
C GLY A 55 7.29 -0.41 -14.26
N ALA A 56 6.71 0.40 -15.17
CA ALA A 56 5.27 0.68 -15.15
C ALA A 56 4.38 -0.57 -15.25
N ASN A 57 4.84 -1.60 -15.97
CA ASN A 57 4.13 -2.87 -16.14
C ASN A 57 4.21 -3.79 -14.92
N ASP A 58 5.14 -3.52 -13.99
CA ASP A 58 5.29 -4.26 -12.74
C ASP A 58 4.40 -3.68 -11.62
N LEU A 59 3.83 -2.48 -11.84
CA LEU A 59 2.88 -1.85 -10.93
C LEU A 59 1.47 -2.41 -11.12
N PRO A 60 0.63 -2.42 -10.06
CA PRO A 60 -0.80 -2.63 -10.22
C PRO A 60 -1.37 -1.65 -11.26
N SER A 61 -2.20 -2.14 -12.18
CA SER A 61 -2.66 -1.35 -13.35
C SER A 61 -3.30 -0.01 -12.99
N PHE A 62 -4.02 0.05 -11.87
CA PHE A 62 -4.65 1.28 -11.36
C PHE A 62 -3.67 2.26 -10.70
N MET A 63 -2.46 1.83 -10.38
CA MET A 63 -1.35 2.70 -10.00
C MET A 63 -0.63 3.23 -11.23
N ALA A 64 -0.45 2.40 -12.27
CA ALA A 64 0.17 2.80 -13.53
C ALA A 64 -0.71 3.75 -14.37
N ASP A 65 -2.02 3.50 -14.44
CA ASP A 65 -3.02 4.34 -15.13
C ASP A 65 -4.05 4.88 -14.14
N THR A 66 -3.66 5.94 -13.43
CA THR A 66 -4.50 6.60 -12.42
C THR A 66 -5.71 7.33 -13.02
N GLY A 67 -5.69 7.61 -14.32
CA GLY A 67 -6.76 8.29 -15.05
C GLY A 67 -7.97 7.38 -15.24
N THR A 68 -7.74 6.19 -15.83
CA THR A 68 -8.80 5.21 -16.11
C THR A 68 -9.39 4.65 -14.82
N TYR A 69 -8.57 4.41 -13.80
CA TYR A 69 -8.98 3.76 -12.55
C TYR A 69 -9.09 4.70 -11.36
N ARG A 70 -9.42 5.99 -11.59
CA ARG A 70 -9.41 7.03 -10.54
C ARG A 70 -10.13 6.65 -9.25
N ALA A 71 -11.32 6.04 -9.35
CA ALA A 71 -12.10 5.65 -8.17
C ALA A 71 -11.47 4.48 -7.39
N LEU A 72 -10.81 3.55 -8.09
CA LEU A 72 -10.10 2.45 -7.44
C LEU A 72 -8.80 2.95 -6.82
N PHE A 73 -8.04 3.77 -7.55
CA PHE A 73 -6.83 4.42 -7.07
C PHE A 73 -7.09 5.20 -5.76
N SER A 74 -8.10 6.08 -5.75
CA SER A 74 -8.45 6.84 -4.56
C SER A 74 -8.89 5.95 -3.40
N LYS A 75 -9.68 4.90 -3.68
CA LYS A 75 -10.13 3.94 -2.66
C LYS A 75 -8.96 3.18 -2.03
N ILE A 76 -7.99 2.72 -2.83
CA ILE A 76 -6.81 2.00 -2.33
C ILE A 76 -5.94 2.91 -1.47
N LEU A 77 -5.61 4.12 -1.93
CA LEU A 77 -4.82 5.06 -1.12
C LEU A 77 -5.54 5.44 0.17
N ASN A 78 -6.86 5.62 0.11
CA ASN A 78 -7.66 5.91 1.30
C ASN A 78 -7.70 4.74 2.29
N GLN A 79 -7.40 3.50 1.91
CA GLN A 79 -7.27 2.40 2.87
C GLN A 79 -6.12 2.60 3.86
N LEU A 80 -5.14 3.43 3.51
CA LEU A 80 -3.95 3.72 4.30
C LEU A 80 -4.09 5.02 5.12
N SER A 81 -5.26 5.66 5.12
CA SER A 81 -5.46 6.99 5.70
C SER A 81 -5.13 7.10 7.19
N ASN A 82 -5.24 5.98 7.93
CA ASN A 82 -4.94 5.88 9.36
C ASN A 82 -3.89 4.78 9.63
N ILE A 83 -3.02 4.50 8.66
CA ILE A 83 -1.97 3.48 8.82
C ILE A 83 -0.99 3.81 9.95
N ASP A 84 -0.64 5.09 10.10
CA ASP A 84 0.29 5.55 11.13
C ASP A 84 -0.35 5.53 12.54
N GLU A 85 -1.66 5.33 12.63
CA GLU A 85 -2.42 5.25 13.89
C GLU A 85 -2.65 3.80 14.34
N ALA A 86 -2.27 2.80 13.53
CA ALA A 86 -2.52 1.40 13.82
C ALA A 86 -1.46 0.82 14.77
N ASN A 87 -1.92 0.19 15.87
CA ASN A 87 -1.04 -0.54 16.80
C ASN A 87 -0.43 -1.79 16.14
N TRP A 88 -1.19 -2.43 15.26
CA TRP A 88 -0.78 -3.63 14.55
C TRP A 88 -1.22 -3.60 13.09
N ILE A 89 -0.36 -4.17 12.25
CA ILE A 89 -0.61 -4.41 10.83
C ILE A 89 -0.38 -5.90 10.61
N PHE A 90 -1.42 -6.58 10.13
CA PHE A 90 -1.33 -7.95 9.66
C PHE A 90 -1.14 -7.95 8.15
N CYS A 91 -0.21 -8.78 7.68
CA CYS A 91 0.04 -9.01 6.27
C CYS A 91 -0.22 -10.48 5.96
N ASN A 92 -0.98 -10.75 4.89
CA ASN A 92 -1.26 -12.11 4.43
C ASN A 92 -0.07 -12.68 3.63
N THR A 93 1.02 -12.96 4.35
CA THR A 93 2.30 -13.39 3.78
C THR A 93 3.11 -14.14 4.84
N VAL A 94 4.26 -14.69 4.43
CA VAL A 94 5.26 -15.27 5.33
C VAL A 94 6.62 -14.66 5.03
N TYR A 95 7.48 -14.61 6.04
CA TYR A 95 8.79 -13.95 5.94
C TYR A 95 9.65 -14.53 4.80
N GLU A 96 9.64 -15.85 4.63
CA GLU A 96 10.44 -16.54 3.61
C GLU A 96 10.02 -16.20 2.18
N LEU A 97 8.78 -15.72 1.98
CA LEU A 97 8.25 -15.36 0.67
C LEU A 97 8.57 -13.92 0.28
N GLU A 98 8.73 -13.04 1.27
CA GLU A 98 8.93 -11.59 1.07
C GLU A 98 10.21 -11.09 1.73
N ASN A 99 11.22 -11.96 1.78
CA ASN A 99 12.52 -11.58 2.29
C ASN A 99 13.11 -10.45 1.43
N GLU A 100 13.70 -9.46 2.08
CA GLU A 100 14.16 -8.24 1.41
C GLU A 100 15.27 -8.54 0.40
N VAL A 101 15.20 -7.90 -0.77
CA VAL A 101 16.31 -7.87 -1.72
C VAL A 101 17.26 -6.77 -1.27
N GLY A 102 18.42 -7.16 -0.75
CA GLY A 102 19.51 -6.27 -0.33
C GLY A 102 20.37 -5.73 -1.47
#